data_AF-A0A4P7UG48-F1
#
_entry.id   AF-A0A4P7UG48-F1
#
_cell.length_a   1.000
_cell.length_b   1.000
_cell.length_c   1.000
_cell.angle_alpha   90.00
_cell.angle_beta   90.00
_cell.angle_gamma   90.00
#
_symmetry.space_group_name_H-M   'P 1'
#
loop_
_entity.id
_entity.type
_entity.pdbx_description
1 polymer ?
#
loop_
_entity_poly.entity_id
_entity_poly.type
_entity_poly.pdbx_seq_one_letter_code
_entity_poly.pdbx_strand_id
1 'polypeptide(L)'
;MTKALWFFRIYAAVCLVLAGFFACDAAHAAHIAKPGPEPQILSIVNGTAEDVLSIGFQTGRSTNFVRLDMPPGGRDDIENPGGAANLRVDTGLALWLFKDVPLAKAQSLTLRPGDKPVVEISVPKGEAQRVTGEIQSLLPGPDAGPVCALDRFRPGMPMKDVCSLLSATPQRDDNDAVLASLGFAGMVWAARLEPAQPEGKTASKAALVLDHMELRRKLDPETLEKLMNSLYEQKYSPWQAELPGLDINFTQMPSMDLAKQKEMLRQVLEYFLAAGKGEATIMLAPADILPKLADADAPNGDVQLFTITLRPASKNLVVDVAAYRESEEAR
;
A
#
# COMPACT_ATOMS: atom_id res chain seq x y z
N MET A 1 -33.45 23.47 -10.27
CA MET A 1 -33.91 23.00 -11.60
C MET A 1 -33.21 23.79 -12.70
N THR A 2 -32.92 23.10 -13.81
CA THR A 2 -32.53 23.59 -15.16
C THR A 2 -31.17 24.25 -15.39
N LYS A 3 -30.10 23.43 -15.50
CA LYS A 3 -28.96 23.65 -16.43
C LYS A 3 -28.44 22.37 -17.13
N ALA A 4 -29.04 21.20 -16.90
CA ALA A 4 -28.55 19.90 -17.39
C ALA A 4 -29.03 19.49 -18.80
N LEU A 5 -29.80 20.33 -19.52
CA LEU A 5 -30.44 19.91 -20.79
C LEU A 5 -29.79 20.44 -22.08
N TRP A 6 -28.67 21.18 -22.02
CA TRP A 6 -28.05 21.75 -23.22
C TRP A 6 -26.82 21.00 -23.75
N PHE A 7 -26.08 20.26 -22.91
CA PHE A 7 -24.88 19.53 -23.35
C PHE A 7 -25.16 18.21 -24.08
N PHE A 8 -26.34 17.61 -23.90
CA PHE A 8 -26.68 16.29 -24.45
C PHE A 8 -27.04 16.26 -25.94
N ARG A 9 -27.24 17.41 -26.59
CA ARG A 9 -27.65 17.48 -28.01
C ARG A 9 -26.52 17.72 -29.01
N ILE A 10 -25.31 18.05 -28.56
CA ILE A 10 -24.17 18.30 -29.44
C ILE A 10 -23.30 17.03 -29.61
N TYR A 11 -23.27 16.13 -28.62
CA TYR A 11 -22.51 14.88 -28.71
C TYR A 11 -23.15 13.80 -29.62
N ALA A 12 -24.48 13.78 -29.74
CA ALA A 12 -25.18 12.77 -30.54
C ALA A 12 -25.03 12.98 -32.07
N ALA A 13 -24.66 14.18 -32.52
CA ALA A 13 -24.46 14.49 -33.94
C ALA A 13 -23.04 14.17 -34.45
N VAL A 14 -22.03 14.13 -33.56
CA VAL A 14 -20.64 13.84 -33.93
C VAL A 14 -20.38 12.32 -34.04
N CYS A 15 -21.10 11.49 -33.27
CA CYS A 15 -20.97 10.04 -33.34
C CYS A 15 -21.57 9.41 -34.62
N LEU A 16 -22.49 10.09 -35.31
CA LEU A 16 -23.14 9.57 -36.52
C LEU A 16 -22.39 9.89 -37.83
N VAL A 17 -21.43 10.83 -37.81
CA VAL A 17 -20.61 11.18 -38.99
C VAL A 17 -19.30 10.38 -39.05
N LEU A 18 -18.79 9.89 -37.91
CA LEU A 18 -17.59 9.04 -37.87
C LEU A 18 -17.86 7.55 -38.13
N ALA A 19 -19.11 7.10 -38.05
CA ALA A 19 -19.51 5.72 -38.38
C ALA A 19 -19.69 5.47 -39.90
N GLY A 20 -19.65 6.52 -40.73
CA GLY A 20 -19.94 6.46 -42.17
C GLY A 20 -18.72 6.35 -43.09
N PHE A 21 -17.48 6.31 -42.58
CA PHE A 21 -16.28 6.44 -43.40
C PHE A 21 -15.35 5.21 -43.48
N PHE A 22 -15.73 4.06 -42.91
CA PHE A 22 -14.93 2.82 -42.98
C PHE A 22 -15.67 1.61 -43.56
N ALA A 23 -16.61 1.84 -44.47
CA ALA A 23 -17.29 0.77 -45.20
C ALA A 23 -16.95 0.80 -46.70
N CYS A 24 -15.68 0.54 -47.04
CA CYS A 24 -15.29 -0.10 -48.31
C CYS A 24 -13.82 -0.54 -48.26
N ASP A 25 -13.58 -1.72 -48.83
CA ASP A 25 -12.28 -2.37 -49.04
C ASP A 25 -11.51 -2.84 -47.80
N ALA A 26 -11.75 -4.09 -47.40
CA ALA A 26 -10.82 -5.14 -47.77
C ALA A 26 -11.33 -6.51 -47.26
N ALA A 27 -11.66 -7.39 -48.20
CA ALA A 27 -11.69 -8.82 -47.95
C ALA A 27 -10.26 -9.31 -47.62
N HIS A 28 -9.90 -9.31 -46.35
CA HIS A 28 -8.77 -10.09 -45.84
C HIS A 28 -9.34 -11.26 -45.04
N ALA A 29 -8.97 -12.47 -45.45
CA ALA A 29 -9.26 -13.69 -44.73
C ALA A 29 -8.83 -13.53 -43.27
N ALA A 30 -9.81 -13.49 -42.37
CA ALA A 30 -9.57 -13.63 -40.95
C ALA A 30 -9.02 -15.05 -40.72
N HIS A 31 -7.69 -15.17 -40.63
CA HIS A 31 -7.10 -16.27 -39.90
C HIS A 31 -7.64 -16.17 -38.48
N ILE A 32 -8.66 -16.96 -38.17
CA ILE A 32 -9.04 -17.26 -36.79
C ILE A 32 -7.81 -17.97 -36.22
N ALA A 33 -6.94 -17.22 -35.55
CA ALA A 33 -5.92 -17.79 -34.70
C ALA A 33 -6.67 -18.75 -33.75
N LYS A 34 -6.26 -20.02 -33.72
CA LYS A 34 -6.76 -20.94 -32.70
C LYS A 34 -6.63 -20.24 -31.34
N PRO A 35 -7.63 -20.31 -30.46
CA PRO A 35 -7.44 -19.85 -29.09
C PRO A 35 -6.15 -20.48 -28.58
N GLY A 36 -5.24 -19.67 -28.05
CA GLY A 36 -4.08 -20.19 -27.35
C GLY A 36 -4.54 -21.17 -26.25
N PRO A 37 -3.64 -22.03 -25.76
CA PRO A 37 -3.96 -22.83 -24.57
C PRO A 37 -4.50 -21.91 -23.47
N GLU A 38 -5.59 -22.33 -22.81
CA GLU A 38 -6.16 -21.55 -21.70
C GLU A 38 -5.08 -21.28 -20.65
N PRO A 39 -4.99 -20.05 -20.13
CA PRO A 39 -3.99 -19.71 -19.12
C PRO A 39 -4.17 -20.61 -17.91
N GLN A 40 -3.10 -21.29 -17.51
CA GLN A 40 -3.13 -22.14 -16.33
C GLN A 40 -3.23 -21.23 -15.09
N ILE A 41 -4.17 -21.51 -14.19
CA ILE A 41 -4.32 -20.76 -12.94
C ILE A 41 -3.33 -21.31 -11.91
N LEU A 42 -2.70 -20.40 -11.17
CA LEU A 42 -1.85 -20.67 -10.03
C LEU A 42 -2.46 -20.07 -8.76
N SER A 43 -2.73 -20.90 -7.76
CA SER A 43 -3.23 -20.44 -6.48
C SER A 43 -2.10 -20.06 -5.52
N ILE A 44 -2.10 -18.85 -4.99
CA ILE A 44 -1.15 -18.41 -3.96
C ILE A 44 -1.86 -18.46 -2.62
N VAL A 45 -1.26 -19.13 -1.64
CA VAL A 45 -1.80 -19.29 -0.29
C VAL A 45 -0.84 -18.70 0.72
N ASN A 46 -1.33 -17.75 1.52
CA ASN A 46 -0.61 -17.20 2.66
C ASN A 46 -0.72 -18.15 3.87
N GLY A 47 0.20 -19.11 3.96
CA GLY A 47 0.33 -19.99 5.13
C GLY A 47 1.15 -19.40 6.28
N THR A 48 1.33 -18.08 6.31
CA THR A 48 2.15 -17.35 7.27
C THR A 48 1.31 -16.64 8.32
N ALA A 49 1.96 -16.05 9.32
CA ALA A 49 1.31 -15.19 10.32
C ALA A 49 1.45 -13.68 9.98
N GLU A 50 2.01 -13.35 8.82
CA GLU A 50 2.19 -11.97 8.34
C GLU A 50 1.24 -11.71 7.15
N ASP A 51 1.04 -10.44 6.81
CA ASP A 51 0.39 -10.10 5.54
C ASP A 51 1.33 -10.45 4.37
N VAL A 52 0.76 -10.77 3.21
CA VAL A 52 1.50 -10.91 1.94
C VAL A 52 0.97 -9.87 0.97
N LEU A 53 1.76 -8.83 0.72
CA LEU A 53 1.34 -7.65 -0.03
C LEU A 53 1.42 -7.88 -1.52
N SER A 54 2.53 -8.44 -1.99
CA SER A 54 2.73 -8.72 -3.40
C SER A 54 3.72 -9.85 -3.64
N ILE A 55 3.67 -10.40 -4.84
CA ILE A 55 4.62 -11.40 -5.35
C ILE A 55 5.15 -10.96 -6.71
N GLY A 56 6.47 -11.00 -6.86
CA GLY A 56 7.18 -10.78 -8.09
C GLY A 56 7.68 -12.09 -8.69
N PHE A 57 7.48 -12.27 -9.99
CA PHE A 57 8.00 -13.36 -10.78
C PHE A 57 9.06 -12.82 -11.74
N GLN A 58 10.31 -13.20 -11.53
CA GLN A 58 11.40 -12.83 -12.41
C GLN A 58 11.81 -14.02 -13.29
N THR A 59 11.68 -13.85 -14.60
CA THR A 59 12.10 -14.81 -15.62
C THR A 59 13.11 -14.14 -16.54
N GLY A 60 14.38 -14.50 -16.41
CA GLY A 60 15.47 -13.82 -17.11
C GLY A 60 15.59 -12.35 -16.69
N ARG A 61 15.38 -11.42 -17.63
CA ARG A 61 15.41 -9.97 -17.38
C ARG A 61 14.04 -9.35 -17.10
N SER A 62 12.97 -10.12 -17.30
CA SER A 62 11.61 -9.64 -17.12
C SER A 62 11.15 -9.93 -15.70
N THR A 63 10.52 -8.96 -15.07
CA THR A 63 9.87 -9.13 -13.76
C THR A 63 8.43 -8.67 -13.86
N ASN A 64 7.51 -9.52 -13.45
CA ASN A 64 6.09 -9.22 -13.33
C ASN A 64 5.71 -9.21 -11.86
N PHE A 65 4.96 -8.21 -11.41
CA PHE A 65 4.45 -8.15 -10.05
C PHE A 65 2.95 -8.35 -10.00
N VAL A 66 2.49 -9.00 -8.95
CA VAL A 66 1.07 -9.17 -8.63
C VAL A 66 0.85 -8.69 -7.21
N ARG A 67 -0.05 -7.73 -7.06
CA ARG A 67 -0.57 -7.27 -5.77
C ARG A 67 -1.57 -8.29 -5.24
N LEU A 68 -1.44 -8.64 -3.97
CA LEU A 68 -2.18 -9.72 -3.32
C LEU A 68 -2.95 -9.23 -2.07
N ASP A 69 -2.34 -8.35 -1.27
CA ASP A 69 -2.90 -7.83 -0.01
C ASP A 69 -3.56 -8.90 0.89
N MET A 70 -2.93 -10.08 0.98
CA MET A 70 -3.52 -11.24 1.65
C MET A 70 -3.21 -11.23 3.15
N PRO A 71 -4.24 -11.29 4.03
CA PRO A 71 -4.02 -11.52 5.46
C PRO A 71 -3.56 -12.98 5.70
N PRO A 72 -3.14 -13.32 6.95
CA PRO A 72 -2.83 -14.69 7.35
C PRO A 72 -3.95 -15.67 6.99
N GLY A 73 -3.60 -16.77 6.32
CA GLY A 73 -4.56 -17.76 5.81
C GLY A 73 -5.27 -17.36 4.52
N GLY A 74 -5.01 -16.17 3.98
CA GLY A 74 -5.56 -15.69 2.72
C GLY A 74 -5.12 -16.50 1.51
N ARG A 75 -5.90 -16.39 0.43
CA ARG A 75 -5.65 -17.06 -0.84
C ARG A 75 -6.08 -16.16 -1.98
N ASP A 76 -5.29 -16.16 -3.05
CA ASP A 76 -5.63 -15.53 -4.32
C ASP A 76 -5.21 -16.42 -5.50
N ASP A 77 -5.84 -16.25 -6.65
CA ASP A 77 -5.60 -17.04 -7.85
C ASP A 77 -5.11 -16.12 -8.98
N ILE A 78 -3.94 -16.44 -9.55
CA ILE A 78 -3.27 -15.62 -10.57
C ILE A 78 -3.04 -16.44 -11.85
N GLU A 79 -2.71 -15.77 -12.95
CA GLU A 79 -2.19 -16.46 -14.13
C GLU A 79 -0.81 -17.06 -13.83
N ASN A 80 -0.64 -18.36 -14.12
CA ASN A 80 0.62 -19.05 -13.92
C ASN A 80 1.62 -18.60 -15.00
N PRO A 81 2.76 -17.98 -14.63
CA PRO A 81 3.76 -17.55 -15.61
C PRO A 81 4.48 -18.72 -16.30
N GLY A 82 4.30 -19.95 -15.80
CA GLY A 82 4.90 -21.16 -16.34
C GLY A 82 6.42 -21.24 -16.12
N GLY A 83 7.04 -22.29 -16.67
CA GLY A 83 8.49 -22.44 -16.64
C GLY A 83 9.08 -22.51 -15.22
N ALA A 84 10.15 -21.75 -14.99
CA ALA A 84 10.77 -21.53 -13.69
C ALA A 84 11.08 -20.03 -13.51
N ALA A 85 10.92 -19.52 -12.29
CA ALA A 85 11.12 -18.10 -12.00
C ALA A 85 11.76 -17.89 -10.62
N ASN A 86 12.49 -16.79 -10.47
CA ASN A 86 12.84 -16.29 -9.15
C ASN A 86 11.63 -15.57 -8.57
N LEU A 87 11.28 -15.86 -7.32
CA LEU A 87 10.17 -15.21 -6.63
C LEU A 87 10.69 -14.17 -5.65
N ARG A 88 10.00 -13.03 -5.61
CA ARG A 88 10.14 -12.03 -4.54
C ARG A 88 8.78 -11.83 -3.89
N VAL A 89 8.61 -12.25 -2.65
CA VAL A 89 7.38 -12.03 -1.88
C VAL A 89 7.60 -10.88 -0.91
N ASP A 90 6.73 -9.88 -0.91
CA ASP A 90 6.75 -8.78 0.06
C ASP A 90 5.78 -9.05 1.21
N THR A 91 6.29 -9.12 2.44
CA THR A 91 5.47 -9.30 3.66
C THR A 91 5.19 -8.01 4.43
N GLY A 92 5.56 -6.86 3.86
CA GLY A 92 5.46 -5.56 4.52
C GLY A 92 6.71 -5.17 5.29
N LEU A 93 7.32 -6.12 6.01
CA LEU A 93 8.51 -5.93 6.86
C LEU A 93 9.77 -6.62 6.33
N ALA A 94 9.63 -7.51 5.36
CA ALA A 94 10.73 -8.22 4.73
C ALA A 94 10.38 -8.61 3.29
N LEU A 95 11.43 -8.81 2.49
CA LEU A 95 11.33 -9.44 1.17
C LEU A 95 11.83 -10.88 1.28
N TRP A 96 11.01 -11.84 0.87
CA TRP A 96 11.41 -13.24 0.78
C TRP A 96 11.80 -13.57 -0.65
N LEU A 97 13.00 -14.08 -0.82
CA LEU A 97 13.62 -14.32 -2.12
C LEU A 97 13.75 -15.83 -2.34
N PHE A 98 13.15 -16.34 -3.40
CA PHE A 98 13.24 -17.74 -3.80
C PHE A 98 13.87 -17.82 -5.19
N LYS A 99 14.78 -18.78 -5.40
CA LYS A 99 15.46 -18.97 -6.68
C LYS A 99 14.93 -20.20 -7.40
N ASP A 100 14.85 -20.10 -8.73
CA ASP A 100 14.55 -21.22 -9.63
C ASP A 100 13.29 -22.02 -9.24
N VAL A 101 12.22 -21.33 -8.86
CA VAL A 101 10.97 -21.98 -8.44
C VAL A 101 10.26 -22.57 -9.66
N PRO A 102 9.98 -23.89 -9.69
CA PRO A 102 9.35 -24.55 -10.83
C PRO A 102 7.83 -24.30 -10.86
N LEU A 103 7.36 -23.58 -11.89
CA LEU A 103 5.97 -23.15 -12.05
C LEU A 103 5.23 -23.84 -13.19
N ALA A 104 5.94 -24.49 -14.12
CA ALA A 104 5.39 -25.10 -15.35
C ALA A 104 4.19 -26.04 -15.16
N LYS A 105 4.07 -26.69 -14.00
CA LYS A 105 2.91 -27.56 -13.66
C LYS A 105 2.33 -27.22 -12.29
N ALA A 106 2.73 -26.10 -11.70
CA ALA A 106 2.27 -25.70 -10.38
C ALA A 106 0.76 -25.39 -10.42
N GLN A 107 0.04 -25.91 -9.45
CA GLN A 107 -1.37 -25.59 -9.18
C GLN A 107 -1.50 -24.64 -8.01
N SER A 108 -0.62 -24.76 -7.01
CA SER A 108 -0.57 -23.83 -5.90
C SER A 108 0.84 -23.61 -5.38
N LEU A 109 1.07 -22.41 -4.83
CA LEU A 109 2.20 -22.01 -4.01
C LEU A 109 1.68 -21.70 -2.61
N THR A 110 2.12 -22.46 -1.60
CA THR A 110 1.83 -22.13 -0.19
C THR A 110 3.06 -21.54 0.45
N LEU A 111 2.95 -20.28 0.88
CA LEU A 111 4.00 -19.56 1.58
C LEU A 111 4.03 -19.99 3.04
N ARG A 112 5.19 -20.42 3.55
CA ARG A 112 5.38 -20.89 4.92
C ARG A 112 6.47 -20.09 5.62
N PRO A 113 6.24 -19.70 6.89
CA PRO A 113 7.26 -19.04 7.69
C PRO A 113 8.31 -20.05 8.19
N GLY A 114 9.43 -19.55 8.67
CA GLY A 114 10.51 -20.32 9.30
C GLY A 114 11.78 -19.48 9.40
N ASP A 115 12.84 -20.03 10.00
CA ASP A 115 14.18 -19.40 10.02
C ASP A 115 14.66 -19.07 8.60
N LYS A 116 14.24 -19.90 7.65
CA LYS A 116 14.18 -19.58 6.23
C LYS A 116 12.75 -19.81 5.74
N PRO A 117 12.20 -18.90 4.93
CA PRO A 117 10.86 -19.06 4.40
C PRO A 117 10.86 -20.23 3.40
N VAL A 118 9.72 -20.89 3.27
CA VAL A 118 9.56 -22.02 2.35
C VAL A 118 8.35 -21.75 1.47
N VAL A 119 8.47 -22.04 0.18
CA VAL A 119 7.31 -22.17 -0.71
C VAL A 119 7.06 -23.65 -0.99
N GLU A 120 5.87 -24.12 -0.65
CA GLU A 120 5.39 -25.46 -0.98
C GLU A 120 4.63 -25.40 -2.30
N ILE A 121 5.02 -26.23 -3.26
CA ILE A 121 4.51 -26.22 -4.63
C ILE A 121 3.69 -27.49 -4.84
N SER A 122 2.40 -27.33 -5.07
CA SER A 122 1.52 -28.46 -5.37
C SER A 122 1.36 -28.65 -6.87
N VAL A 123 1.33 -29.90 -7.32
CA VAL A 123 1.17 -30.28 -8.74
C VAL A 123 0.06 -31.34 -8.87
N PRO A 124 -0.62 -31.45 -10.04
CA PRO A 124 -1.87 -32.23 -10.17
C PRO A 124 -1.76 -33.72 -9.83
N LYS A 125 -0.58 -34.33 -10.01
CA LYS A 125 -0.31 -35.77 -9.85
C LYS A 125 1.16 -36.02 -9.49
N GLY A 126 1.64 -35.43 -8.41
CA GLY A 126 3.02 -35.58 -7.97
C GLY A 126 3.22 -35.18 -6.52
N GLU A 127 4.40 -35.47 -5.99
CA GLU A 127 4.79 -35.03 -4.66
C GLU A 127 4.92 -33.50 -4.61
N ALA A 128 4.49 -32.91 -3.50
CA ALA A 128 4.67 -31.49 -3.26
C ALA A 128 6.17 -31.18 -3.20
N GLN A 129 6.60 -30.17 -3.95
CA GLN A 129 7.98 -29.71 -3.93
C GLN A 129 8.13 -28.60 -2.91
N ARG A 130 9.32 -28.43 -2.36
CA ARG A 130 9.64 -27.36 -1.41
C ARG A 130 10.88 -26.62 -1.87
N VAL A 131 10.77 -25.31 -1.94
CA VAL A 131 11.91 -24.43 -2.20
C VAL A 131 12.11 -23.54 -0.98
N THR A 132 13.32 -23.54 -0.44
CA THR A 132 13.71 -22.67 0.68
C THR A 132 14.21 -21.35 0.12
N GLY A 133 13.76 -20.25 0.72
CA GLY A 133 14.17 -18.90 0.34
C GLY A 133 15.14 -18.25 1.33
N GLU A 134 15.42 -16.98 1.08
CA GLU A 134 16.19 -16.09 1.93
C GLU A 134 15.32 -14.91 2.36
N ILE A 135 15.58 -14.37 3.56
CA ILE A 135 14.89 -13.19 4.08
C ILE A 135 15.83 -11.99 3.94
N GLN A 136 15.35 -10.97 3.25
CA GLN A 136 15.94 -9.64 3.30
C GLN A 136 15.03 -8.75 4.16
N SER A 137 15.49 -8.38 5.36
CA SER A 137 14.73 -7.49 6.24
C SER A 137 14.64 -6.08 5.65
N LEU A 138 13.45 -5.47 5.70
CA LEU A 138 13.25 -4.04 5.39
C LEU A 138 13.41 -3.16 6.64
N LEU A 139 13.41 -3.78 7.82
CA LEU A 139 13.82 -3.15 9.07
C LEU A 139 15.32 -3.41 9.28
N PRO A 140 16.14 -2.37 9.50
CA PRO A 140 17.52 -2.58 9.84
C PRO A 140 17.62 -3.04 11.30
N GLY A 141 18.75 -3.66 11.67
CA GLY A 141 18.96 -4.17 13.02
C GLY A 141 18.89 -3.06 14.09
N PRO A 142 18.71 -3.41 15.38
CA PRO A 142 18.56 -2.46 16.48
C PRO A 142 19.73 -1.48 16.65
N ASP A 143 20.93 -1.83 16.17
CA ASP A 143 22.14 -0.99 16.21
C ASP A 143 22.31 -0.11 14.95
N ALA A 144 21.45 -0.29 13.94
CA ALA A 144 21.44 0.60 12.79
C ALA A 144 20.78 1.92 13.23
N GLY A 145 21.58 2.99 13.26
CA GLY A 145 21.05 4.33 13.48
C GLY A 145 19.90 4.63 12.50
N PRO A 146 18.93 5.48 12.87
CA PRO A 146 17.88 5.89 11.94
C PRO A 146 18.56 6.50 10.72
N VAL A 147 18.35 5.89 9.55
CA VAL A 147 18.98 6.31 8.29
C VAL A 147 18.66 7.77 8.00
N CYS A 148 17.45 8.22 8.38
CA CYS A 148 17.00 9.61 8.49
C CYS A 148 15.73 9.78 9.33
N ALA A 149 15.44 10.99 9.80
CA ALA A 149 14.30 11.31 10.65
C ALA A 149 13.11 11.95 9.88
N LEU A 150 11.90 11.54 10.23
CA LEU A 150 10.62 11.92 9.62
C LEU A 150 9.99 13.18 10.24
N ASP A 151 10.55 13.67 11.35
CA ASP A 151 10.20 14.97 11.97
C ASP A 151 10.33 16.16 10.99
N ARG A 152 11.01 15.95 9.86
CA ARG A 152 11.19 16.90 8.77
C ARG A 152 10.24 16.72 7.58
N PHE A 153 9.42 15.66 7.52
CA PHE A 153 8.53 15.47 6.37
C PHE A 153 7.48 16.58 6.32
N ARG A 154 7.34 17.23 5.16
CA ARG A 154 6.43 18.36 4.93
C ARG A 154 5.74 18.17 3.58
N PRO A 155 4.51 18.68 3.40
CA PRO A 155 3.89 18.73 2.09
C PRO A 155 4.80 19.36 1.04
N GLY A 156 4.88 18.73 -0.13
CA GLY A 156 5.75 19.17 -1.22
C GLY A 156 7.22 18.82 -1.07
N MET A 157 7.61 17.99 -0.10
CA MET A 157 8.99 17.52 0.02
C MET A 157 9.45 16.77 -1.25
N PRO A 158 10.56 17.19 -1.89
CA PRO A 158 11.16 16.42 -2.98
C PRO A 158 11.64 15.05 -2.50
N MET A 159 11.41 14.00 -3.28
CA MET A 159 11.90 12.65 -3.00
C MET A 159 13.42 12.62 -2.78
N LYS A 160 14.19 13.48 -3.45
CA LYS A 160 15.67 13.55 -3.32
C LYS A 160 16.12 13.98 -1.92
N ASP A 161 15.23 14.62 -1.18
CA ASP A 161 15.49 15.07 0.19
C ASP A 161 15.08 13.97 1.19
N VAL A 162 14.53 12.85 0.71
CA VAL A 162 14.23 11.63 1.46
C VAL A 162 15.36 10.60 1.27
N CYS A 163 15.68 9.88 2.33
CA CYS A 163 17.03 9.33 2.48
C CYS A 163 17.36 8.06 1.69
N SER A 164 16.35 7.37 1.19
CA SER A 164 16.56 6.21 0.30
C SER A 164 16.99 6.60 -1.12
N LEU A 165 16.76 7.85 -1.54
CA LEU A 165 17.20 8.34 -2.85
C LEU A 165 18.72 8.56 -2.96
N LEU A 166 19.48 8.32 -1.88
CA LEU A 166 20.93 8.27 -1.93
C LEU A 166 21.47 6.97 -2.57
N SER A 167 20.65 5.94 -2.72
CA SER A 167 21.03 4.72 -3.46
C SER A 167 20.91 4.95 -4.97
N ALA A 168 21.92 4.53 -5.74
CA ALA A 168 21.90 4.60 -7.21
C ALA A 168 20.80 3.72 -7.83
N THR A 169 20.38 2.66 -7.13
CA THR A 169 19.35 1.71 -7.57
C THR A 169 18.49 1.31 -6.36
N PRO A 170 17.55 2.17 -5.92
CA PRO A 170 16.69 1.85 -4.80
C PRO A 170 15.80 0.64 -5.13
N GLN A 171 15.52 -0.20 -4.13
CA GLN A 171 14.53 -1.27 -4.28
C GLN A 171 13.13 -0.67 -4.33
N ARG A 172 12.25 -1.28 -5.13
CA ARG A 172 10.87 -0.81 -5.32
C ARG A 172 9.87 -1.95 -5.25
N ASP A 173 8.66 -1.65 -4.82
CA ASP A 173 7.53 -2.58 -4.85
C ASP A 173 6.82 -2.59 -6.23
N ASP A 174 5.64 -3.21 -6.28
CA ASP A 174 4.79 -3.33 -7.46
C ASP A 174 4.17 -2.01 -7.92
N ASN A 175 4.05 -1.01 -7.04
CA ASN A 175 3.51 0.32 -7.33
C ASN A 175 4.61 1.36 -7.60
N ASP A 176 5.84 0.90 -7.85
CA ASP A 176 7.05 1.72 -8.00
C ASP A 176 7.42 2.50 -6.72
N ALA A 177 6.81 2.20 -5.56
CA ALA A 177 7.15 2.87 -4.31
C ALA A 177 8.58 2.48 -3.90
N VAL A 178 9.35 3.47 -3.46
CA VAL A 178 10.72 3.22 -3.01
C VAL A 178 10.71 2.58 -1.62
N LEU A 179 11.28 1.38 -1.52
CA LEU A 179 11.45 0.65 -0.27
C LEU A 179 12.67 1.16 0.49
N ALA A 180 12.47 1.50 1.75
CA ALA A 180 13.46 2.19 2.59
C ALA A 180 13.34 1.80 4.07
N SER A 181 14.29 2.30 4.86
CA SER A 181 14.18 2.31 6.32
C SER A 181 14.22 3.75 6.81
N LEU A 182 13.23 4.19 7.60
CA LEU A 182 13.12 5.56 8.10
C LEU A 182 12.94 5.61 9.61
N GLY A 183 13.47 6.64 10.23
CA GLY A 183 13.29 6.94 11.65
C GLY A 183 12.08 7.85 11.88
N PHE A 184 11.16 7.45 12.76
CA PHE A 184 10.02 8.26 13.20
C PHE A 184 9.61 7.86 14.61
N ALA A 185 9.18 8.82 15.43
CA ALA A 185 8.81 8.56 16.84
C ALA A 185 9.91 7.82 17.63
N GLY A 186 11.18 8.13 17.36
CA GLY A 186 12.34 7.46 17.97
C GLY A 186 12.41 5.95 17.67
N MET A 187 11.85 5.52 16.54
CA MET A 187 11.77 4.13 16.09
C MET A 187 12.16 4.03 14.63
N VAL A 188 12.71 2.89 14.21
CA VAL A 188 12.94 2.61 12.78
C VAL A 188 11.75 1.85 12.19
N TRP A 189 11.38 2.22 10.98
CA TRP A 189 10.23 1.74 10.22
C TRP A 189 10.65 1.21 8.86
N ALA A 190 9.95 0.19 8.37
CA ALA A 190 10.01 -0.21 6.97
C ALA A 190 9.13 0.76 6.21
N ALA A 191 9.69 1.54 5.29
CA ALA A 191 9.00 2.64 4.65
C ALA A 191 8.80 2.37 3.15
N ARG A 192 7.60 2.69 2.65
CA ARG A 192 7.29 2.79 1.23
C ARG A 192 7.06 4.25 0.90
N LEU A 193 7.79 4.76 -0.08
CA LEU A 193 7.77 6.16 -0.46
C LEU A 193 7.21 6.27 -1.88
N GLU A 194 6.00 6.81 -1.97
CA GLU A 194 5.27 6.92 -3.21
C GLU A 194 5.51 8.29 -3.86
N PRO A 195 6.12 8.32 -5.05
CA PRO A 195 6.28 9.57 -5.77
C PRO A 195 4.93 10.04 -6.33
N ALA A 196 4.71 11.36 -6.32
CA ALA A 196 3.59 11.99 -7.00
C ALA A 196 3.57 11.59 -8.48
N GLN A 197 2.41 11.14 -8.96
CA GLN A 197 2.23 10.81 -10.37
C GLN A 197 2.12 12.11 -11.19
N PRO A 198 2.85 12.26 -12.31
CA PRO A 198 2.74 13.46 -13.13
C PRO A 198 1.38 13.51 -13.83
N GLU A 199 0.53 14.47 -13.45
CA GLU A 199 -0.71 14.75 -14.16
C GLU A 199 -0.41 15.31 -15.56
N GLY A 200 -0.56 14.46 -16.60
CA GLY A 200 -0.79 14.88 -17.99
C GLY A 200 0.30 15.69 -18.70
N LYS A 201 1.45 15.99 -18.11
CA LYS A 201 2.57 16.67 -18.77
C LYS A 201 3.82 15.80 -18.78
N THR A 202 4.49 15.79 -19.93
CA THR A 202 5.75 15.08 -20.16
C THR A 202 6.71 15.30 -19.00
N ALA A 203 7.21 14.20 -18.42
CA ALA A 203 8.11 14.14 -17.28
C ALA A 203 9.40 14.95 -17.53
N SER A 204 9.34 16.26 -17.35
CA SER A 204 10.44 17.18 -17.64
C SER A 204 11.37 17.27 -16.45
N LYS A 205 12.07 16.18 -16.06
CA LYS A 205 13.09 16.18 -14.98
C LYS A 205 12.67 16.92 -13.69
N ALA A 206 11.37 17.07 -13.45
CA ALA A 206 10.84 17.73 -12.28
C ALA A 206 11.05 16.77 -11.12
N ALA A 207 11.61 17.28 -10.02
CA ALA A 207 11.87 16.48 -8.84
C ALA A 207 10.59 15.72 -8.47
N LEU A 208 10.65 14.38 -8.47
CA LEU A 208 9.57 13.54 -7.95
C LEU A 208 9.29 14.06 -6.54
N VAL A 209 8.10 14.59 -6.29
CA VAL A 209 7.67 15.02 -4.97
C VAL A 209 7.15 13.79 -4.24
N LEU A 210 7.42 13.67 -2.95
CA LEU A 210 6.83 12.62 -2.12
C LEU A 210 5.38 13.00 -1.83
N ASP A 211 4.44 12.16 -2.28
CA ASP A 211 3.00 12.38 -2.15
C ASP A 211 2.42 11.64 -0.96
N HIS A 212 2.76 10.35 -0.89
CA HIS A 212 2.31 9.43 0.12
C HIS A 212 3.48 8.62 0.68
N MET A 213 3.41 8.32 1.97
CA MET A 213 4.37 7.45 2.63
C MET A 213 3.67 6.49 3.56
N GLU A 214 4.01 5.22 3.43
CA GLU A 214 3.54 4.16 4.31
C GLU A 214 4.70 3.70 5.19
N LEU A 215 4.48 3.62 6.50
CA LEU A 215 5.44 3.08 7.46
C LEU A 215 4.87 1.81 8.08
N ARG A 216 5.67 0.75 8.13
CA ARG A 216 5.29 -0.52 8.72
C ARG A 216 6.22 -0.93 9.86
N ARG A 217 5.62 -1.45 10.92
CA ARG A 217 6.26 -2.15 12.04
C ARG A 217 5.38 -3.29 12.54
N LYS A 218 5.93 -4.14 13.40
CA LYS A 218 5.10 -5.05 14.18
C LYS A 218 4.22 -4.26 15.14
N LEU A 219 2.98 -4.70 15.26
CA LEU A 219 2.01 -4.20 16.22
C LEU A 219 2.28 -4.83 17.58
N ASP A 220 2.70 -3.99 18.51
CA ASP A 220 2.80 -4.28 19.92
C ASP A 220 2.39 -3.03 20.74
N PRO A 221 1.95 -3.21 22.00
CA PRO A 221 1.45 -2.09 22.80
C PRO A 221 2.48 -0.97 23.02
N GLU A 222 3.76 -1.30 23.20
CA GLU A 222 4.82 -0.33 23.45
C GLU A 222 5.08 0.53 22.22
N THR A 223 5.17 -0.09 21.04
CA THR A 223 5.32 0.60 19.76
C THR A 223 4.13 1.53 19.50
N LEU A 224 2.90 1.06 19.72
CA LEU A 224 1.70 1.88 19.51
C LEU A 224 1.64 3.07 20.47
N GLU A 225 1.89 2.85 21.76
CA GLU A 225 1.89 3.92 22.76
C GLU A 225 2.95 4.99 22.42
N LYS A 226 4.16 4.57 22.06
CA LYS A 226 5.25 5.47 21.68
C LYS A 226 4.92 6.30 20.44
N LEU A 227 4.29 5.68 19.43
CA LEU A 227 3.80 6.38 18.23
C LEU A 227 2.75 7.43 18.59
N MET A 228 1.71 7.05 19.34
CA MET A 228 0.62 7.95 19.71
C MET A 228 1.12 9.13 20.54
N ASN A 229 1.99 8.87 21.53
CA ASN A 229 2.60 9.93 22.33
C ASN A 229 3.43 10.90 21.48
N SER A 230 4.24 10.38 20.55
CA SER A 230 5.04 11.21 19.64
C SER A 230 4.18 12.10 18.75
N LEU A 231 3.04 11.60 18.26
CA LEU A 231 2.09 12.39 17.47
C LEU A 231 1.40 13.47 18.33
N TYR A 232 1.00 13.12 19.54
CA TYR A 232 0.39 14.06 20.48
C TYR A 232 1.34 15.19 20.90
N GLU A 233 2.62 14.89 21.11
CA GLU A 233 3.66 15.89 21.39
C GLU A 233 3.83 16.86 20.21
N GLN A 234 3.69 16.36 18.98
CA GLN A 234 3.67 17.12 17.73
C GLN A 234 2.35 17.85 17.47
N LYS A 235 1.44 17.93 18.46
CA LYS A 235 0.16 18.63 18.38
C LYS A 235 -0.85 18.03 17.40
N TYR A 236 -0.71 16.73 17.10
CA TYR A 236 -1.76 15.97 16.44
C TYR A 236 -2.83 15.57 17.44
N SER A 237 -4.07 15.52 16.95
CA SER A 237 -5.25 15.10 17.71
C SER A 237 -6.03 14.08 16.88
N PRO A 238 -6.67 13.09 17.53
CA PRO A 238 -7.52 12.14 16.82
C PRO A 238 -8.70 12.88 16.20
N TRP A 239 -8.94 12.62 14.93
CA TRP A 239 -10.07 13.12 14.16
C TRP A 239 -11.20 12.10 14.15
N GLN A 240 -10.87 10.88 13.71
CA GLN A 240 -11.79 9.76 13.58
C GLN A 240 -11.09 8.46 13.99
N ALA A 241 -11.87 7.50 14.49
CA ALA A 241 -11.40 6.13 14.67
C ALA A 241 -12.49 5.15 14.28
N GLU A 242 -12.13 4.20 13.42
CA GLU A 242 -13.01 3.13 12.96
C GLU A 242 -12.50 1.79 13.52
N LEU A 243 -13.38 1.05 14.17
CA LEU A 243 -13.12 -0.27 14.72
C LEU A 243 -14.30 -1.20 14.39
N PRO A 244 -14.16 -2.53 14.53
CA PRO A 244 -15.25 -3.45 14.24
C PRO A 244 -16.50 -3.14 15.08
N GLY A 245 -17.54 -2.62 14.43
CA GLY A 245 -18.81 -2.25 15.05
C GLY A 245 -18.81 -0.93 15.82
N LEU A 246 -17.76 -0.10 15.69
CA LEU A 246 -17.65 1.19 16.38
C LEU A 246 -16.98 2.23 15.47
N ASP A 247 -17.67 3.34 15.24
CA ASP A 247 -17.14 4.52 14.56
C ASP A 247 -17.17 5.69 15.55
N ILE A 248 -16.02 6.36 15.71
CA ILE A 248 -15.84 7.48 16.62
C ILE A 248 -15.43 8.69 15.79
N ASN A 249 -16.28 9.71 15.78
CA ASN A 249 -15.92 11.03 15.29
C ASN A 249 -15.67 11.98 16.46
N PHE A 250 -14.41 12.33 16.70
CA PHE A 250 -14.00 13.16 17.85
C PHE A 250 -14.42 14.63 17.69
N THR A 251 -14.61 15.13 16.46
CA THR A 251 -15.07 16.51 16.23
C THR A 251 -16.54 16.70 16.60
N GLN A 252 -17.31 15.60 16.63
CA GLN A 252 -18.72 15.58 17.05
C GLN A 252 -18.89 15.45 18.58
N MET A 253 -17.79 15.47 19.34
CA MET A 253 -17.79 15.37 20.81
C MET A 253 -17.28 16.66 21.49
N PRO A 254 -17.89 17.83 21.25
CA PRO A 254 -17.37 19.12 21.70
C PRO A 254 -17.38 19.31 23.22
N SER A 255 -18.16 18.51 23.95
CA SER A 255 -18.21 18.52 25.42
C SER A 255 -17.07 17.74 26.07
N MET A 256 -16.29 16.99 25.30
CA MET A 256 -15.17 16.19 25.78
C MET A 256 -13.86 16.92 25.50
N ASP A 257 -13.09 17.21 26.56
CA ASP A 257 -11.74 17.76 26.39
C ASP A 257 -10.79 16.73 25.74
N LEU A 258 -9.71 17.23 25.13
CA LEU A 258 -8.75 16.39 24.40
C LEU A 258 -8.12 15.30 25.26
N ALA A 259 -7.92 15.54 26.56
CA ALA A 259 -7.35 14.53 27.45
C ALA A 259 -8.30 13.33 27.61
N LYS A 260 -9.60 13.59 27.78
CA LYS A 260 -10.63 12.55 27.82
C LYS A 260 -10.80 11.85 26.48
N GLN A 261 -10.71 12.56 25.36
CA GLN A 261 -10.76 11.93 24.03
C GLN A 261 -9.62 10.93 23.84
N LYS A 262 -8.39 11.31 24.23
CA LYS A 262 -7.21 10.44 24.18
C LYS A 262 -7.35 9.23 25.08
N GLU A 263 -7.86 9.43 26.29
CA GLU A 263 -8.07 8.35 27.25
C GLU A 263 -9.16 7.37 26.79
N MET A 264 -10.27 7.87 26.24
CA MET A 264 -11.32 7.04 25.64
C MET A 264 -10.75 6.21 24.48
N LEU A 265 -10.00 6.83 23.56
CA LEU A 265 -9.37 6.12 22.46
C LEU A 265 -8.44 5.02 22.97
N ARG A 266 -7.58 5.32 23.96
CA ARG A 266 -6.68 4.34 24.58
C ARG A 266 -7.44 3.11 25.09
N GLN A 267 -8.52 3.31 25.86
CA GLN A 267 -9.31 2.21 26.41
C GLN A 267 -10.00 1.37 25.32
N VAL A 268 -10.52 2.03 24.28
CA VAL A 268 -11.14 1.35 23.14
C VAL A 268 -10.11 0.50 22.38
N LEU A 269 -8.91 1.04 22.15
CA LEU A 269 -7.83 0.32 21.49
C LEU A 269 -7.33 -0.87 22.32
N GLU A 270 -7.22 -0.73 23.65
CA GLU A 270 -6.85 -1.83 24.54
C GLU A 270 -7.85 -2.99 24.45
N TYR A 271 -9.15 -2.68 24.46
CA TYR A 271 -10.19 -3.69 24.29
C TYR A 271 -10.10 -4.38 22.92
N PHE A 272 -9.94 -3.60 21.85
CA PHE A 272 -9.79 -4.11 20.48
C PHE A 272 -8.58 -5.04 20.32
N LEU A 273 -7.41 -4.62 20.81
CA LEU A 273 -6.18 -5.41 20.74
C LEU A 273 -6.30 -6.71 21.54
N ALA A 274 -6.98 -6.68 22.68
CA ALA A 274 -7.26 -7.88 23.47
C ALA A 274 -8.22 -8.86 22.76
N ALA A 275 -9.17 -8.35 21.97
CA ALA A 275 -10.07 -9.18 21.16
C ALA A 275 -9.36 -9.84 19.96
N GLY A 276 -8.34 -9.20 19.41
CA GLY A 276 -7.44 -9.77 18.41
C GLY A 276 -8.07 -10.05 17.04
N LYS A 277 -9.20 -9.41 16.72
CA LYS A 277 -9.97 -9.66 15.49
C LYS A 277 -10.36 -8.36 14.79
N GLY A 278 -10.35 -8.40 13.46
CA GLY A 278 -10.67 -7.25 12.60
C GLY A 278 -9.50 -6.29 12.44
N GLU A 279 -9.77 -5.12 11.89
CA GLU A 279 -8.82 -4.02 11.71
C GLU A 279 -9.37 -2.77 12.39
N ALA A 280 -8.48 -1.92 12.87
CA ALA A 280 -8.84 -0.61 13.40
C ALA A 280 -8.04 0.48 12.69
N THR A 281 -8.68 1.59 12.39
CA THR A 281 -8.08 2.74 11.70
C THR A 281 -8.24 3.97 12.57
N ILE A 282 -7.16 4.71 12.82
CA ILE A 282 -7.19 5.97 13.57
C ILE A 282 -6.66 7.07 12.67
N MET A 283 -7.46 8.09 12.42
CA MET A 283 -7.06 9.26 11.66
C MET A 283 -6.68 10.38 12.62
N LEU A 284 -5.51 10.98 12.41
CA LEU A 284 -5.02 12.13 13.17
C LEU A 284 -4.70 13.29 12.24
N ALA A 285 -5.05 14.49 12.69
CA ALA A 285 -4.74 15.75 12.00
C ALA A 285 -4.12 16.75 12.99
N PRO A 286 -3.42 17.78 12.49
CA PRO A 286 -3.01 18.91 13.32
C PRO A 286 -4.21 19.52 14.03
N ALA A 287 -4.09 19.75 15.34
CA ALA A 287 -5.21 20.16 16.18
C ALA A 287 -5.85 21.50 15.76
N ASP A 288 -5.08 22.39 15.15
CA ASP A 288 -5.51 23.69 14.63
C ASP A 288 -6.28 23.60 13.31
N ILE A 289 -6.14 22.50 12.57
CA ILE A 289 -6.81 22.26 11.28
C ILE A 289 -8.11 21.46 11.46
N LEU A 290 -8.27 20.69 12.54
CA LEU A 290 -9.47 19.87 12.79
C LEU A 290 -10.82 20.61 12.61
N PRO A 291 -11.02 21.85 13.11
CA PRO A 291 -12.28 22.56 12.90
C PRO A 291 -12.58 22.84 11.42
N LYS A 292 -11.54 22.96 10.59
CA LYS A 292 -11.69 23.21 9.15
C LYS A 292 -11.96 21.94 8.34
N LEU A 293 -11.53 20.77 8.84
CA LEU A 293 -11.79 19.47 8.21
C LEU A 293 -13.21 18.97 8.45
N ALA A 294 -13.86 19.43 9.51
CA ALA A 294 -15.24 19.01 9.82
C ALA A 294 -16.27 19.48 8.76
N ASP A 295 -15.97 20.57 8.05
CA ASP A 295 -16.90 21.26 7.15
C ASP A 295 -16.43 21.27 5.68
N ALA A 296 -15.31 20.61 5.35
CA ALA A 296 -14.68 20.68 4.03
C ALA A 296 -14.45 19.30 3.40
N ASP A 297 -14.72 19.17 2.10
CA ASP A 297 -14.45 17.94 1.33
C ASP A 297 -12.94 17.66 1.16
N ALA A 298 -12.10 18.68 1.36
CA ALA A 298 -10.64 18.60 1.33
C ALA A 298 -10.00 19.65 2.25
N PRO A 299 -8.74 19.46 2.71
CA PRO A 299 -8.05 20.46 3.51
C PRO A 299 -7.78 21.76 2.73
N ASN A 300 -8.12 22.90 3.32
CA ASN A 300 -7.75 24.22 2.79
C ASN A 300 -6.35 24.61 3.29
N GLY A 301 -5.31 24.16 2.58
CA GLY A 301 -3.90 24.47 2.86
C GLY A 301 -3.01 23.23 2.90
N ASP A 302 -1.70 23.46 2.95
CA ASP A 302 -0.72 22.40 3.16
C ASP A 302 -0.96 21.69 4.50
N VAL A 303 -1.30 20.40 4.46
CA VAL A 303 -1.53 19.60 5.67
C VAL A 303 -0.96 18.21 5.53
N GLN A 304 -0.44 17.69 6.63
CA GLN A 304 -0.06 16.30 6.77
C GLN A 304 -1.09 15.60 7.65
N LEU A 305 -1.71 14.54 7.14
CA LEU A 305 -2.62 13.68 7.88
C LEU A 305 -1.95 12.34 8.14
N PHE A 306 -2.20 11.78 9.32
CA PHE A 306 -1.76 10.45 9.68
C PHE A 306 -2.97 9.52 9.74
N THR A 307 -2.86 8.36 9.11
CA THR A 307 -3.80 7.26 9.28
C THR A 307 -3.04 6.07 9.84
N ILE A 308 -3.43 5.61 11.02
CA ILE A 308 -2.82 4.47 11.70
C ILE A 308 -3.75 3.28 11.57
N THR A 309 -3.28 2.22 10.91
CA THR A 309 -4.03 0.97 10.74
C THR A 309 -3.42 -0.12 11.61
N LEU A 310 -4.26 -0.73 12.45
CA LEU A 310 -3.90 -1.81 13.36
C LEU A 310 -4.48 -3.12 12.84
N ARG A 311 -3.62 -4.13 12.63
CA ARG A 311 -4.00 -5.47 12.19
C ARG A 311 -3.54 -6.52 13.21
N PRO A 312 -4.33 -6.83 14.24
CA PRO A 312 -3.97 -7.82 15.25
C PRO A 312 -3.68 -9.21 14.67
N ALA A 313 -4.41 -9.63 13.63
CA ALA A 313 -4.27 -10.96 13.03
C ALA A 313 -2.87 -11.21 12.45
N SER A 314 -2.31 -10.22 11.75
CA SER A 314 -0.95 -10.25 11.18
C SER A 314 0.10 -9.58 12.06
N LYS A 315 -0.31 -9.06 13.22
CA LYS A 315 0.53 -8.24 14.12
C LYS A 315 1.22 -7.10 13.36
N ASN A 316 0.49 -6.44 12.47
CA ASN A 316 1.00 -5.32 11.68
C ASN A 316 0.45 -3.98 12.18
N LEU A 317 1.35 -3.02 12.29
CA LEU A 317 1.07 -1.60 12.49
C LEU A 317 1.49 -0.87 11.23
N VAL A 318 0.53 -0.22 10.58
CA VAL A 318 0.75 0.59 9.38
C VAL A 318 0.45 2.04 9.71
N VAL A 319 1.31 2.95 9.28
CA VAL A 319 1.12 4.40 9.41
C VAL A 319 1.25 5.02 8.03
N ASP A 320 0.11 5.44 7.51
CA ASP A 320 -0.01 6.18 6.27
C ASP A 320 0.13 7.67 6.57
N VAL A 321 0.98 8.35 5.81
CA VAL A 321 1.24 9.78 5.91
C VAL A 321 0.89 10.43 4.60
N ALA A 322 -0.26 11.08 4.55
CA ALA A 322 -0.74 11.81 3.38
C ALA A 322 -0.38 13.28 3.51
N ALA A 323 0.27 13.83 2.49
CA ALA A 323 0.73 15.20 2.46
C ALA A 323 -0.02 16.02 1.40
N TYR A 324 -1.10 16.66 1.82
CA TYR A 324 -1.91 17.50 0.94
C TYR A 324 -1.21 18.84 0.72
N ARG A 325 -1.19 19.28 -0.54
CA ARG A 325 -0.77 20.62 -0.92
C ARG A 325 -1.96 21.40 -1.44
N GLU A 326 -2.02 22.68 -1.10
CA GLU A 326 -2.98 23.58 -1.75
C GLU A 326 -2.62 23.68 -3.24
N SER A 327 -3.57 23.35 -4.13
CA SER A 327 -3.35 23.53 -5.58
C SER A 327 -3.16 25.00 -5.90
N GLU A 328 -2.16 25.35 -6.72
CA GLU A 328 -1.91 26.74 -7.14
C GLU A 328 -3.08 27.36 -7.92
N GLU A 329 -4.03 26.54 -8.41
CA GLU A 329 -5.24 26.99 -9.11
C GLU A 329 -6.31 27.57 -8.18
N ALA A 330 -6.15 27.46 -6.86
CA ALA A 330 -7.08 28.00 -5.87
C ALA A 330 -6.78 29.45 -5.42
N ARG A 331 -5.77 30.12 -6.02
CA ARG A 331 -5.44 31.53 -5.76
C ARG A 331 -5.87 32.49 -6.86
#